data_AF-A0A963H6J9-F1
#
_entry.id   AF-A0A963H6J9-F1
#
_cell.length_a   1.000
_cell.length_b   1.000
_cell.length_c   1.000
_cell.angle_alpha   90.00
_cell.angle_beta   90.00
_cell.angle_gamma   90.00
#
_symmetry.space_group_name_H-M   'P 1'
#
loop_
_entity.id
_entity.type
_entity.pdbx_description
1 polymer ?
#
loop_
_entity_poly.entity_id
_entity_poly.type
_entity_poly.pdbx_seq_one_letter_code
_entity_poly.pdbx_strand_id
1 'polypeptide(L)'
;IDMAIGLVLARRDVILTTYGDCLRVPASNQLSLQKAKARGGDVRMVYSAADALTLAQKNPGREVVFFAIGFETTTPPTALVIRQAQALGLTNFSVICNHVLTPSAIMTILESPEVRDLGTVPLDGFIGPAHVSTIIGSRPYAFFAEEYRKPVVIAGFEPLDVMQAIRMLIRQVNEGRAEVENEFTRAVTADGNLKAQALVSEV
;
A
#
# COMPACT_ATOMS: atom_id res chain seq x y z
N ILE A 1 -3.86 8.59 11.38
CA ILE A 1 -3.28 9.96 11.29
C ILE A 1 -3.29 10.68 12.65
N ASP A 2 -4.42 10.71 13.37
CA ASP A 2 -4.50 11.38 14.68
C ASP A 2 -3.44 10.92 15.67
N MET A 3 -3.13 9.62 15.71
CA MET A 3 -2.04 9.07 16.53
C MET A 3 -0.68 9.71 16.21
N ALA A 4 -0.33 9.88 14.92
CA ALA A 4 0.93 10.48 14.51
C ALA A 4 0.99 11.99 14.84
N ILE A 5 -0.16 12.68 14.71
CA ILE A 5 -0.31 14.07 15.13
C ILE A 5 -0.13 14.21 16.65
N GLY A 6 -0.80 13.35 17.43
CA GLY A 6 -0.69 13.34 18.89
C GLY A 6 0.74 13.11 19.35
N LEU A 7 1.43 12.13 18.74
CA LEU A 7 2.83 11.81 19.03
C LEU A 7 3.76 13.03 18.85
N VAL A 8 3.73 13.65 17.67
CA VAL A 8 4.67 14.74 17.34
C VAL A 8 4.36 16.06 18.08
N LEU A 9 3.12 16.24 18.54
CA LEU A 9 2.75 17.40 19.36
C LEU A 9 3.05 17.18 20.85
N ALA A 10 2.97 15.94 21.34
CA ALA A 10 3.25 15.61 22.74
C ALA A 10 4.76 15.46 23.04
N ARG A 11 5.56 15.00 22.07
CA ARG A 11 6.98 14.70 22.25
C ARG A 11 7.86 15.56 21.37
N ARG A 12 8.68 16.42 22.00
CA ARG A 12 9.61 17.33 21.30
C ARG A 12 10.86 16.64 20.78
N ASP A 13 11.21 15.49 21.35
CA ASP A 13 12.35 14.67 20.95
C ASP A 13 12.07 13.85 19.68
N VAL A 14 10.82 13.75 19.24
CA VAL A 14 10.42 12.98 18.05
C VAL A 14 10.61 13.79 16.75
N ILE A 15 11.13 13.12 15.72
CA ILE A 15 11.07 13.53 14.31
C ILE A 15 10.11 12.58 13.60
N LEU A 16 8.93 13.07 13.22
CA LEU A 16 7.99 12.30 12.44
C LEU A 16 8.31 12.44 10.95
N THR A 17 8.50 11.33 10.27
CA THR A 17 8.75 11.28 8.82
C THR A 17 7.56 10.66 8.10
N THR A 18 7.19 11.19 6.94
CA THR A 18 6.05 10.72 6.14
C THR A 18 6.22 11.08 4.67
N TYR A 19 5.46 10.42 3.78
CA TYR A 19 5.36 10.83 2.38
C TYR A 19 4.57 12.14 2.23
N GLY A 20 4.77 12.83 1.11
CA GLY A 20 4.23 14.18 0.90
C GLY A 20 2.70 14.23 0.82
N ASP A 21 2.08 13.18 0.30
CA ASP A 21 0.62 13.02 0.18
C ASP A 21 -0.08 13.04 1.55
N CYS A 22 0.52 12.43 2.56
CA CYS A 22 0.00 12.34 3.92
C CYS A 22 0.00 13.68 4.67
N LEU A 23 0.77 14.67 4.22
CA LEU A 23 0.93 15.93 4.95
C LEU A 23 -0.39 16.71 5.08
N ARG A 24 -1.23 16.62 4.05
CA ARG A 24 -2.46 17.42 3.92
C ARG A 24 -3.74 16.65 4.22
N VAL A 25 -3.64 15.35 4.48
CA VAL A 25 -4.81 14.52 4.77
C VAL A 25 -5.51 15.07 6.03
N PRO A 26 -6.82 15.37 5.95
CA PRO A 26 -7.59 15.84 7.10
C PRO A 26 -7.60 14.81 8.23
N ALA A 27 -7.52 15.31 9.46
CA ALA A 27 -7.62 14.52 10.68
C ALA A 27 -8.65 15.16 11.63
N SER A 28 -8.82 14.57 12.81
CA SER A 28 -9.73 15.10 13.82
C SER A 28 -9.41 16.56 14.17
N ASN A 29 -10.42 17.31 14.63
CA ASN A 29 -10.28 18.72 15.01
C ASN A 29 -9.75 19.63 13.87
N GLN A 30 -10.05 19.28 12.62
CA GLN A 30 -9.56 19.97 11.42
C GLN A 30 -8.03 20.02 11.35
N LEU A 31 -7.33 19.07 11.96
CA LEU A 31 -5.87 18.97 11.92
C LEU A 31 -5.38 18.29 10.63
N SER A 32 -4.07 18.35 10.45
CA SER A 32 -3.30 17.57 9.47
C SER A 32 -1.86 17.53 9.98
N LEU A 33 -1.01 16.67 9.40
CA LEU A 33 0.41 16.64 9.72
C LEU A 33 1.10 17.98 9.39
N GLN A 34 0.66 18.67 8.33
CA GLN A 34 1.11 20.03 8.01
C GLN A 34 0.72 21.04 9.11
N LYS A 35 -0.51 20.97 9.64
CA LYS A 35 -0.94 21.84 10.75
C LYS A 35 -0.22 21.49 12.06
N ALA A 36 0.05 20.21 12.31
CA ALA A 36 0.85 19.77 13.45
C ALA A 36 2.28 20.35 13.39
N LYS A 37 2.88 20.35 12.20
CA LYS A 37 4.16 21.02 11.94
C LYS A 37 4.11 22.51 12.27
N ALA A 38 3.07 23.21 11.81
CA ALA A 38 2.87 24.63 12.11
C ALA A 38 2.68 24.92 13.61
N ARG A 39 2.23 23.93 14.40
CA ARG A 39 2.10 24.00 15.87
C ARG A 39 3.38 23.59 16.61
N GLY A 40 4.50 23.43 15.90
CA GLY A 40 5.81 23.14 16.46
C GLY A 40 6.18 21.67 16.58
N GLY A 41 5.40 20.75 16.00
CA GLY A 41 5.85 19.37 15.81
C GLY A 41 6.93 19.28 14.72
N ASP A 42 7.95 18.44 14.89
CA ASP A 42 8.95 18.19 13.84
C ASP A 42 8.44 17.12 12.87
N VAL A 43 7.78 17.57 11.78
CA VAL A 43 7.32 16.71 10.69
C VAL A 43 8.15 16.95 9.43
N ARG A 44 8.72 15.89 8.88
CA ARG A 44 9.58 15.93 7.69
C ARG A 44 9.03 15.04 6.59
N MET A 45 8.98 15.59 5.38
CA MET A 45 8.67 14.81 4.19
C MET A 45 9.88 13.95 3.81
N VAL A 46 9.63 12.71 3.42
CA VAL A 46 10.62 11.80 2.84
C VAL A 46 10.13 11.30 1.48
N TYR A 47 11.06 10.91 0.61
CA TYR A 47 10.74 10.27 -0.67
C TYR A 47 10.80 8.76 -0.58
N SER A 48 11.53 8.23 0.41
CA SER A 48 11.68 6.80 0.64
C SER A 48 11.76 6.47 2.13
N ALA A 49 11.49 5.20 2.47
CA ALA A 49 11.72 4.68 3.82
C ALA A 49 13.22 4.79 4.23
N ALA A 50 14.14 4.72 3.27
CA ALA A 50 15.58 4.84 3.52
C ALA A 50 16.00 6.26 3.97
N ASP A 51 15.27 7.29 3.56
CA ASP A 51 15.51 8.66 4.04
C ASP A 51 15.20 8.77 5.54
N ALA A 52 14.14 8.08 6.00
CA ALA A 52 13.79 8.05 7.42
C ALA A 52 14.86 7.32 8.25
N LEU A 53 15.37 6.19 7.76
CA LEU A 53 16.50 5.48 8.38
C LEU A 53 17.77 6.34 8.42
N THR A 54 18.05 7.08 7.34
CA THR A 54 19.18 8.02 7.28
C THR A 54 19.03 9.15 8.29
N LEU A 55 17.81 9.65 8.48
CA LEU A 55 17.53 10.64 9.52
C LEU A 55 17.78 10.09 10.93
N ALA A 56 17.43 8.83 11.21
CA ALA A 56 17.69 8.20 12.49
C ALA A 56 19.20 8.14 12.82
N GLN A 57 20.02 7.72 11.85
CA GLN A 57 21.48 7.68 11.98
C GLN A 57 22.08 9.06 12.24
N LYS A 58 21.54 10.10 11.59
CA LYS A 58 22.03 11.49 11.73
C LYS A 58 21.57 12.18 13.02
N ASN A 59 20.59 11.62 13.73
CA ASN A 59 19.99 12.24 14.92
C ASN A 59 19.91 11.24 16.08
N PRO A 60 21.04 10.71 16.59
CA PRO A 60 21.04 9.64 17.60
C PRO A 60 20.36 10.02 18.92
N GLY A 61 20.31 11.31 19.26
CA GLY A 61 19.63 11.83 20.45
C GLY A 61 18.13 12.08 20.29
N ARG A 62 17.53 11.69 19.15
CA ARG A 62 16.12 11.94 18.84
C ARG A 62 15.48 10.68 18.29
N GLU A 63 14.22 10.43 18.64
CA GLU A 63 13.46 9.32 18.08
C GLU A 63 12.94 9.70 16.69
N VAL A 64 13.31 8.94 15.68
CA VAL A 64 12.82 9.10 14.31
C VAL A 64 11.73 8.07 14.07
N VAL A 65 10.52 8.56 13.82
CA VAL A 65 9.34 7.72 13.61
C VAL A 65 8.90 7.83 12.16
N PHE A 66 8.87 6.71 11.44
CA PHE A 66 8.35 6.66 10.08
C PHE A 66 6.87 6.30 10.08
N PHE A 67 6.03 7.22 9.60
CA PHE A 67 4.62 6.99 9.37
C PHE A 67 4.47 6.25 8.03
N ALA A 68 4.57 4.93 8.09
CA ALA A 68 4.55 4.07 6.92
C ALA A 68 3.10 3.87 6.43
N ILE A 69 2.88 4.15 5.15
CA ILE A 69 1.61 3.95 4.46
C ILE A 69 1.82 3.25 3.12
N GLY A 70 0.72 2.81 2.54
CA GLY A 70 0.65 2.30 1.18
C GLY A 70 0.50 0.79 1.11
N PHE A 71 0.37 0.33 -0.11
CA PHE A 71 0.08 -1.06 -0.46
C PHE A 71 1.35 -1.92 -0.52
N GLU A 72 1.24 -3.10 -1.10
CA GLU A 72 2.29 -4.10 -1.17
C GLU A 72 3.55 -3.62 -1.91
N THR A 73 3.48 -2.54 -2.70
CA THR A 73 4.65 -1.91 -3.32
C THR A 73 5.54 -1.16 -2.33
N THR A 74 4.97 -0.63 -1.24
CA THR A 74 5.71 0.16 -0.24
C THR A 74 6.05 -0.64 1.01
N THR A 75 5.41 -1.79 1.24
CA THR A 75 5.68 -2.66 2.39
C THR A 75 7.10 -3.25 2.40
N PRO A 76 7.65 -3.80 1.29
CA PRO A 76 9.00 -4.38 1.31
C PRO A 76 10.12 -3.35 1.59
N PRO A 77 10.10 -2.13 1.02
CA PRO A 77 11.04 -1.08 1.44
C PRO A 77 10.97 -0.75 2.93
N THR A 78 9.77 -0.74 3.53
CA THR A 78 9.62 -0.54 4.98
C THR A 78 10.23 -1.69 5.78
N ALA A 79 9.93 -2.94 5.42
CA ALA A 79 10.51 -4.12 6.06
C ALA A 79 12.05 -4.11 5.95
N LEU A 80 12.58 -3.72 4.79
CA LEU A 80 14.03 -3.61 4.58
C LEU A 80 14.69 -2.64 5.58
N VAL A 81 14.12 -1.45 5.77
CA VAL A 81 14.72 -0.45 6.67
C VAL A 81 14.59 -0.82 8.14
N ILE A 82 13.54 -1.54 8.53
CA ILE A 82 13.40 -2.10 9.89
C ILE A 82 14.54 -3.10 10.15
N ARG A 83 14.77 -4.04 9.23
CA ARG A 83 15.85 -5.02 9.35
C ARG A 83 17.23 -4.35 9.33
N GLN A 84 17.42 -3.32 8.51
CA GLN A 84 18.66 -2.54 8.50
C GLN A 84 18.88 -1.78 9.80
N ALA A 85 17.85 -1.16 10.37
CA ALA A 85 17.94 -0.48 11.67
C ALA A 85 18.39 -1.46 12.76
N GLN A 86 17.81 -2.66 12.79
CA GLN A 86 18.21 -3.72 13.71
C GLN A 86 19.68 -4.14 13.52
N ALA A 87 20.10 -4.37 12.27
CA ALA A 87 21.48 -4.75 11.96
C ALA A 87 22.51 -3.66 12.32
N LEU A 88 22.11 -2.39 12.25
CA LEU A 88 22.91 -1.24 12.66
C LEU A 88 22.83 -0.94 14.17
N GLY A 89 22.00 -1.66 14.93
CA GLY A 89 21.79 -1.40 16.35
C GLY A 89 21.13 -0.06 16.66
N LEU A 90 20.34 0.49 15.73
CA LEU A 90 19.65 1.76 15.92
C LEU A 90 18.48 1.59 16.89
N THR A 91 18.58 2.20 18.07
CA THR A 91 17.53 2.18 19.10
C THR A 91 16.54 3.34 18.99
N ASN A 92 16.76 4.25 18.02
CA ASN A 92 16.00 5.49 17.86
C ASN A 92 15.16 5.52 16.56
N PHE A 93 14.92 4.37 15.94
CA PHE A 93 14.11 4.26 14.74
C PHE A 93 12.87 3.41 15.00
N SER A 94 11.69 4.00 14.80
CA SER A 94 10.39 3.35 15.00
C SER A 94 9.51 3.51 13.77
N VAL A 95 8.57 2.59 13.55
CA VAL A 95 7.61 2.66 12.43
C VAL A 95 6.18 2.62 12.97
N ILE A 96 5.36 3.59 12.57
CA ILE A 96 3.89 3.47 12.69
C ILE A 96 3.42 2.79 11.40
N CYS A 97 3.19 1.48 11.46
CA CYS A 97 2.79 0.68 10.32
C CYS A 97 1.30 0.87 10.00
N ASN A 98 0.99 1.44 8.83
CA ASN A 98 -0.36 1.56 8.29
C ASN A 98 -0.38 1.03 6.84
N HIS A 99 0.38 -0.03 6.58
CA HIS A 99 0.30 -0.73 5.31
C HIS A 99 -1.03 -1.45 5.19
N VAL A 100 -1.52 -1.55 3.96
CA VAL A 100 -2.82 -2.15 3.61
C VAL A 100 -2.64 -3.15 2.47
N LEU A 101 -3.55 -4.13 2.39
CA LEU A 101 -3.52 -5.17 1.37
C LEU A 101 -4.58 -4.90 0.30
N THR A 102 -4.19 -5.00 -0.96
CA THR A 102 -5.08 -4.77 -2.10
C THR A 102 -6.15 -5.85 -2.21
N PRO A 103 -5.84 -7.17 -2.10
CA PRO A 103 -6.89 -8.19 -2.12
C PRO A 103 -7.95 -7.99 -1.03
N SER A 104 -7.55 -7.57 0.18
CA SER A 104 -8.50 -7.29 1.26
C SER A 104 -9.41 -6.08 0.95
N ALA A 105 -8.89 -5.06 0.28
CA ALA A 105 -9.69 -3.93 -0.17
C ALA A 105 -10.72 -4.35 -1.23
N ILE A 106 -10.33 -5.20 -2.19
CA ILE A 106 -11.25 -5.76 -3.19
C ILE A 106 -12.35 -6.59 -2.51
N MET A 107 -11.98 -7.44 -1.55
CA MET A 107 -12.93 -8.24 -0.78
C MET A 107 -13.95 -7.37 -0.04
N THR A 108 -13.51 -6.26 0.55
CA THR A 108 -14.41 -5.31 1.25
C THR A 108 -15.45 -4.69 0.30
N ILE A 109 -15.07 -4.42 -0.96
CA ILE A 109 -16.01 -3.92 -1.98
C ILE A 109 -17.03 -5.01 -2.34
N LEU A 110 -16.58 -6.26 -2.49
CA LEU A 110 -17.43 -7.39 -2.85
C LEU A 110 -18.39 -7.80 -1.73
N GLU A 111 -18.05 -7.51 -0.48
CA GLU A 111 -18.86 -7.83 0.71
C GLU A 111 -19.64 -6.64 1.27
N SER A 112 -19.68 -5.50 0.56
CA SER A 112 -20.32 -4.28 1.07
C SER A 112 -21.81 -4.51 1.36
N PRO A 113 -22.41 -3.80 2.35
CA PRO A 113 -23.83 -3.94 2.65
C PRO A 113 -24.75 -3.70 1.44
N GLU A 114 -24.35 -2.83 0.51
CA GLU A 114 -25.12 -2.57 -0.72
C GLU A 114 -25.25 -3.82 -1.62
N VAL A 115 -24.28 -4.73 -1.54
CA VAL A 115 -24.33 -6.05 -2.20
C VAL A 115 -25.40 -6.94 -1.62
N ARG A 116 -25.67 -6.82 -0.31
CA ARG A 116 -26.72 -7.61 0.36
C ARG A 116 -28.12 -7.17 -0.08
N ASP A 117 -28.29 -5.89 -0.38
CA ASP A 117 -29.56 -5.34 -0.84
C ASP A 117 -29.79 -5.56 -2.35
N LEU A 118 -28.72 -5.55 -3.16
CA LEU A 118 -28.78 -5.68 -4.63
C LEU A 118 -28.46 -7.10 -5.14
N GLY A 119 -28.04 -8.01 -4.27
CA GLY A 119 -27.63 -9.39 -4.61
C GLY A 119 -26.28 -9.52 -5.34
N THR A 120 -25.74 -8.42 -5.87
CA THR A 120 -24.41 -8.33 -6.49
C THR A 120 -23.90 -6.89 -6.44
N VAL A 121 -22.58 -6.69 -6.42
CA VAL A 121 -21.98 -5.41 -6.78
C VAL A 121 -22.33 -5.10 -8.25
N PRO A 122 -22.73 -3.87 -8.62
CA PRO A 122 -22.87 -3.44 -10.02
C PRO A 122 -21.48 -3.23 -10.67
N LEU A 123 -20.70 -4.32 -10.72
CA LEU A 123 -19.35 -4.38 -11.25
C LEU A 123 -19.14 -5.72 -11.93
N ASP A 124 -18.66 -5.69 -13.17
CA ASP A 124 -18.48 -6.89 -13.99
C ASP A 124 -17.07 -7.48 -13.92
N GLY A 125 -16.08 -6.74 -13.40
CA GLY A 125 -14.71 -7.20 -13.27
C GLY A 125 -13.75 -6.11 -12.79
N PHE A 126 -12.49 -6.47 -12.57
CA PHE A 126 -11.45 -5.58 -12.05
C PHE A 126 -10.27 -5.44 -12.99
N ILE A 127 -9.74 -4.22 -13.10
CA ILE A 127 -8.37 -4.02 -13.57
C ILE A 127 -7.44 -4.22 -12.37
N GLY A 128 -6.63 -5.28 -12.43
CA GLY A 128 -5.67 -5.63 -11.38
C GLY A 128 -4.49 -4.64 -11.35
N PRO A 129 -4.03 -4.22 -10.17
CA PRO A 129 -2.97 -3.20 -10.05
C PRO A 129 -1.59 -3.77 -10.44
N ALA A 130 -0.95 -3.13 -11.43
CA ALA A 130 0.33 -3.57 -11.98
C ALA A 130 1.43 -3.77 -10.91
N HIS A 131 1.89 -2.68 -10.29
CA HIS A 131 3.06 -2.74 -9.40
C HIS A 131 2.79 -3.56 -8.12
N VAL A 132 1.55 -3.60 -7.64
CA VAL A 132 1.19 -4.49 -6.54
C VAL A 132 1.36 -5.95 -6.98
N SER A 133 0.89 -6.29 -8.18
CA SER A 133 0.99 -7.63 -8.75
C SER A 133 2.43 -8.05 -9.02
N THR A 134 3.38 -7.11 -9.22
CA THR A 134 4.81 -7.49 -9.30
C THR A 134 5.35 -7.97 -7.95
N ILE A 135 4.72 -7.57 -6.84
CA ILE A 135 5.07 -8.03 -5.50
C ILE A 135 4.34 -9.32 -5.16
N ILE A 136 3.01 -9.34 -5.26
CA ILE A 136 2.19 -10.46 -4.76
C ILE A 136 1.87 -11.54 -5.81
N GLY A 137 2.15 -11.26 -7.08
CA GLY A 137 1.80 -12.13 -8.19
C GLY A 137 0.32 -12.06 -8.58
N SER A 138 -0.09 -12.92 -9.51
CA SER A 138 -1.49 -12.98 -9.95
C SER A 138 -2.36 -13.91 -9.08
N ARG A 139 -1.76 -14.88 -8.39
CA ARG A 139 -2.50 -15.89 -7.61
C ARG A 139 -3.44 -15.33 -6.54
N PRO A 140 -3.09 -14.27 -5.79
CA PRO A 140 -3.99 -13.74 -4.77
C PRO A 140 -5.34 -13.22 -5.31
N TYR A 141 -5.44 -12.99 -6.63
CA TYR A 141 -6.69 -12.56 -7.25
C TYR A 141 -7.61 -13.71 -7.68
N ALA A 142 -7.13 -14.97 -7.67
CA ALA A 142 -7.88 -16.13 -8.17
C ALA A 142 -9.23 -16.30 -7.46
N PHE A 143 -9.24 -16.08 -6.15
CA PHE A 143 -10.43 -16.15 -5.31
C PHE A 143 -11.59 -15.27 -5.80
N PHE A 144 -11.31 -14.10 -6.40
CA PHE A 144 -12.37 -13.23 -6.92
C PHE A 144 -13.04 -13.79 -8.17
N ALA A 145 -12.27 -14.48 -9.01
CA ALA A 145 -12.78 -15.14 -10.20
C ALA A 145 -13.55 -16.42 -9.83
N GLU A 146 -13.02 -17.20 -8.89
CA GLU A 146 -13.57 -18.50 -8.48
C GLU A 146 -14.85 -18.36 -7.65
N GLU A 147 -14.84 -17.53 -6.61
CA GLU A 147 -15.96 -17.44 -5.65
C GLU A 147 -16.98 -16.37 -6.04
N TYR A 148 -16.50 -15.21 -6.49
CA TYR A 148 -17.37 -14.06 -6.78
C TYR A 148 -17.74 -13.94 -8.26
N ARG A 149 -17.16 -14.81 -9.12
CA ARG A 149 -17.30 -14.73 -10.57
C ARG A 149 -16.97 -13.35 -11.14
N LYS A 150 -15.99 -12.67 -10.54
CA LYS A 150 -15.49 -11.36 -11.01
C LYS A 150 -14.11 -11.55 -11.65
N PRO A 151 -13.99 -11.49 -12.99
CA PRO A 151 -12.71 -11.57 -13.66
C PRO A 151 -11.79 -10.43 -13.23
N VAL A 152 -10.49 -10.71 -13.23
CA VAL A 152 -9.44 -9.73 -12.94
C VAL A 152 -8.45 -9.75 -14.09
N VAL A 153 -8.17 -8.58 -14.67
CA VAL A 153 -7.11 -8.45 -15.67
C VAL A 153 -6.04 -7.52 -15.15
N ILE A 154 -4.86 -8.05 -14.87
CA ILE A 154 -3.71 -7.26 -14.39
C ILE A 154 -3.12 -6.50 -15.57
N ALA A 155 -3.10 -5.17 -15.49
CA ALA A 155 -2.63 -4.31 -16.58
C ALA A 155 -1.47 -3.42 -16.13
N GLY A 156 -0.60 -3.06 -17.07
CA GLY A 156 0.37 -1.99 -16.89
C GLY A 156 -0.26 -0.59 -16.81
N PHE A 157 0.58 0.45 -16.84
CA PHE A 157 0.15 1.84 -16.73
C PHE A 157 0.14 2.60 -18.06
N GLU A 158 0.63 1.97 -19.15
CA GLU A 158 0.57 2.61 -20.46
C GLU A 158 -0.87 2.61 -20.97
N PRO A 159 -1.29 3.63 -21.74
CA PRO A 159 -2.66 3.69 -22.26
C PRO A 159 -3.07 2.42 -23.04
N LEU A 160 -2.12 1.81 -23.76
CA LEU A 160 -2.36 0.56 -24.49
C LEU A 160 -2.58 -0.64 -23.57
N ASP A 161 -1.84 -0.72 -22.45
CA ASP A 161 -2.00 -1.80 -21.46
C ASP A 161 -3.44 -1.76 -20.91
N VAL A 162 -3.91 -0.57 -20.54
CA VAL A 162 -5.26 -0.36 -19.98
C VAL A 162 -6.34 -0.69 -21.00
N MET A 163 -6.22 -0.22 -22.25
CA MET A 163 -7.19 -0.54 -23.30
C MET A 163 -7.25 -2.04 -23.59
N GLN A 164 -6.10 -2.70 -23.61
CA GLN A 164 -6.02 -4.14 -23.84
C GLN A 164 -6.67 -4.92 -22.68
N ALA A 165 -6.42 -4.52 -21.43
CA ALA A 165 -7.05 -5.13 -20.27
C ALA A 165 -8.58 -4.95 -20.25
N ILE A 166 -9.08 -3.78 -20.61
CA ILE A 166 -10.53 -3.54 -20.77
C ILE A 166 -11.11 -4.47 -21.85
N ARG A 167 -10.45 -4.59 -23.00
CA ARG A 167 -10.89 -5.51 -24.06
C ARG A 167 -10.94 -6.96 -23.57
N MET A 168 -9.93 -7.39 -22.81
CA MET A 168 -9.87 -8.73 -22.22
C MET A 168 -11.01 -8.98 -21.24
N LEU A 169 -11.31 -8.01 -20.37
CA LEU A 169 -12.47 -8.06 -19.44
C LEU A 169 -13.79 -8.17 -20.21
N ILE A 170 -14.03 -7.29 -21.18
CA ILE A 170 -15.28 -7.29 -21.98
C ILE A 170 -15.47 -8.65 -22.67
N ARG A 171 -14.39 -9.23 -23.22
CA ARG A 171 -14.44 -10.54 -23.85
C ARG A 171 -14.84 -11.63 -22.84
N GLN A 172 -14.23 -11.66 -21.66
CA GLN A 172 -14.59 -12.62 -20.63
C GLN A 172 -16.07 -12.49 -20.21
N VAL A 173 -16.55 -11.26 -20.01
CA VAL A 173 -17.96 -11.00 -19.65
C VAL A 173 -18.91 -11.49 -20.74
N ASN A 174 -18.64 -11.17 -22.01
CA ASN A 174 -19.46 -11.61 -23.14
C ASN A 174 -19.47 -13.14 -23.31
N GLU A 175 -18.37 -13.81 -22.97
CA GLU A 175 -18.21 -15.27 -23.03
C GLU A 175 -18.74 -15.98 -21.77
N GLY A 176 -19.15 -15.24 -20.73
CA GLY A 176 -19.53 -15.82 -19.44
C GLY A 176 -18.36 -16.46 -18.68
N ARG A 177 -17.12 -16.08 -18.97
CA ARG A 177 -15.92 -16.53 -18.25
C ARG A 177 -15.59 -15.59 -17.09
N ALA A 178 -14.94 -16.13 -16.07
CA ALA A 178 -14.40 -15.36 -14.94
C ALA A 178 -13.06 -15.97 -14.58
N GLU A 179 -11.97 -15.34 -15.03
CA GLU A 179 -10.59 -15.79 -14.85
C GLU A 179 -9.69 -14.61 -14.49
N VAL A 180 -8.53 -14.93 -13.90
CA VAL A 180 -7.44 -13.97 -13.74
C VAL A 180 -6.56 -14.03 -14.97
N GLU A 181 -6.59 -13.00 -15.80
CA GLU A 181 -5.66 -12.86 -16.94
C GLU A 181 -4.58 -11.81 -16.61
N ASN A 182 -3.38 -12.00 -17.17
CA ASN A 182 -2.25 -11.10 -16.97
C ASN A 182 -1.90 -10.45 -18.31
N GLU A 183 -2.25 -9.18 -18.47
CA GLU A 183 -1.83 -8.36 -19.61
C GLU A 183 -0.37 -7.90 -19.40
N PHE A 184 -0.01 -7.58 -18.16
CA PHE A 184 1.31 -7.08 -17.76
C PHE A 184 2.39 -8.19 -17.62
N THR A 185 2.40 -9.15 -18.54
CA THR A 185 3.29 -10.34 -18.54
C THR A 185 4.78 -10.02 -18.49
N ARG A 186 5.17 -8.83 -18.98
CA ARG A 186 6.56 -8.36 -18.95
C ARG A 186 7.12 -8.10 -17.55
N ALA A 187 6.26 -8.00 -16.53
CA ALA A 187 6.69 -7.66 -15.17
C ALA A 187 6.01 -8.51 -14.07
N VAL A 188 4.89 -9.16 -14.36
CA VAL A 188 4.10 -9.92 -13.38
C VAL A 188 4.18 -11.42 -13.67
N THR A 189 4.53 -12.19 -12.63
CA THR A 189 4.46 -13.65 -12.63
C THR A 189 3.31 -14.13 -11.73
N ALA A 190 3.01 -15.43 -11.76
CA ALA A 190 1.98 -16.00 -10.88
C ALA A 190 2.33 -15.84 -9.39
N ASP A 191 3.61 -15.99 -9.06
CA ASP A 191 4.16 -15.97 -7.70
C ASP A 191 4.56 -14.57 -7.22
N GLY A 192 4.75 -13.62 -8.14
CA GLY A 192 5.29 -12.30 -7.82
C GLY A 192 6.75 -12.35 -7.38
N ASN A 193 7.12 -11.45 -6.46
CA ASN A 193 8.47 -11.32 -5.95
C ASN A 193 8.61 -12.06 -4.61
N LEU A 194 8.98 -13.34 -4.67
CA LEU A 194 9.16 -14.19 -3.49
C LEU A 194 10.18 -13.63 -2.48
N LYS A 195 11.22 -12.93 -2.96
CA LYS A 195 12.23 -12.32 -2.07
C LYS A 195 11.64 -11.15 -1.28
N ALA A 196 10.80 -10.34 -1.90
CA ALA A 196 10.11 -9.24 -1.24
C ALA A 196 9.07 -9.77 -0.23
N GLN A 197 8.33 -10.81 -0.61
CA GLN A 197 7.36 -11.46 0.28
C GLN A 197 8.04 -12.06 1.51
N ALA A 198 9.13 -12.83 1.33
CA ALA A 198 9.89 -13.39 2.44
C ALA A 198 10.43 -12.31 3.39
N LEU A 199 10.98 -11.22 2.85
CA LEU A 199 11.45 -10.09 3.66
C LEU A 199 10.32 -9.48 4.51
N VAL A 200 9.12 -9.33 3.95
CA VAL A 200 7.97 -8.80 4.70
C VAL A 200 7.50 -9.80 5.77
N SER A 201 7.55 -11.10 5.51
CA SER A 201 7.17 -12.14 6.48
C SER A 201 8.14 -12.28 7.66
N GLU A 202 9.39 -11.82 7.51
CA GLU A 202 10.43 -11.87 8.56
C GLU A 202 10.34 -10.72 9.58
N VAL A 203 9.52 -9.69 9.33
CA VAL A 203 9.43 -8.45 10.12
C VAL A 203 8.04 -8.31 10.74
#